data_AF-A0A950W8L2-F1
#
_entry.id   AF-A0A950W8L2-F1
#
_cell.length_a   1.000
_cell.length_b   1.000
_cell.length_c   1.000
_cell.angle_alpha   90.00
_cell.angle_beta   90.00
_cell.angle_gamma   90.00
#
_symmetry.space_group_name_H-M   'P 1'
#
loop_
_entity.id
_entity.type
_entity.pdbx_description
1 polymer ?
#
loop_
_entity_poly.entity_id
_entity_poly.type
_entity_poly.pdbx_seq_one_letter_code
_entity_poly.pdbx_strand_id
1 'polypeptide(L)'
;WAHTQWGLGIALMRLGERESGTTHLEAAVAAYQAALQELTRDRVPLDWAYTQTNLANALASLAERQKSAEDMEKAIAYMGAAAEVYQQSGNTYWLPIANERLAKMEAELLRLGR
;
A
#
# COMPACT_ATOMS: atom_id res chain seq x y z
N TRP A 1 -3.58 -15.65 14.59
CA TRP A 1 -2.47 -15.55 13.63
C TRP A 1 -2.49 -14.28 12.76
N ALA A 2 -3.52 -13.41 12.84
CA ALA A 2 -3.56 -12.14 12.09
C ALA A 2 -2.80 -10.97 12.76
N HIS A 3 -2.69 -10.93 14.09
CA HIS A 3 -2.01 -9.83 14.80
C HIS A 3 -0.50 -9.76 14.57
N THR A 4 0.17 -10.89 14.33
CA THR A 4 1.62 -10.96 14.13
C THR A 4 2.06 -10.42 12.77
N GLN A 5 1.21 -10.52 11.75
CA GLN A 5 1.50 -9.98 10.41
C GLN A 5 1.35 -8.45 10.35
N TRP A 6 0.44 -7.87 11.15
CA TRP A 6 0.27 -6.41 11.25
C TRP A 6 1.52 -5.73 11.84
N GLY A 7 2.08 -6.29 12.91
CA GLY A 7 3.32 -5.78 13.51
C GLY A 7 4.53 -5.87 12.57
N LEU A 8 4.62 -6.94 11.78
CA LEU A 8 5.69 -7.12 10.80
C LEU A 8 5.59 -6.09 9.65
N GLY A 9 4.38 -5.79 9.18
CA GLY A 9 4.18 -4.80 8.12
C GLY A 9 4.56 -3.37 8.54
N ILE A 10 4.22 -2.97 9.77
CA ILE A 10 4.63 -1.67 10.34
C ILE A 10 6.15 -1.64 10.56
N ALA A 11 6.74 -2.74 11.03
CA ALA A 11 8.18 -2.84 11.22
C ALA A 11 8.95 -2.74 9.90
N LEU A 12 8.47 -3.38 8.83
CA LEU A 12 9.06 -3.32 7.49
C LEU A 12 8.89 -1.95 6.83
N MET A 13 7.74 -1.29 7.00
CA MET A 13 7.54 0.10 6.53
C MET A 13 8.52 1.06 7.22
N ARG A 14 8.68 0.95 8.54
CA ARG A 14 9.63 1.76 9.31
C ARG A 14 11.10 1.46 9.00
N LEU A 15 11.41 0.22 8.58
CA LEU A 15 12.75 -0.14 8.11
C LEU A 15 13.01 0.45 6.70
N GLY A 16 12.02 0.37 5.81
CA GLY A 16 12.07 0.97 4.48
C GLY A 16 12.21 2.49 4.50
N GLU A 17 11.55 3.17 5.45
CA GLU A 17 11.70 4.62 5.68
C GLU A 17 13.09 5.02 6.20
N ARG A 18 13.80 4.13 6.91
CA ARG A 18 15.10 4.44 7.55
C ARG A 18 16.33 4.07 6.73
N GLU A 19 16.20 3.20 5.74
CA GLU A 19 17.33 2.82 4.87
C GLU A 19 17.17 3.35 3.46
N SER A 20 18.24 3.96 2.94
CA SER A 20 18.31 4.57 1.62
C SER A 20 18.20 3.58 0.44
N GLY A 21 18.08 2.27 0.70
CA GLY A 21 17.99 1.21 -0.32
C GLY A 21 16.55 0.79 -0.64
N THR A 22 16.31 0.29 -1.85
CA THR A 22 14.99 -0.20 -2.31
C THR A 22 14.71 -1.64 -1.90
N THR A 23 15.74 -2.41 -1.53
CA THR A 23 15.65 -3.86 -1.25
C THR A 23 14.61 -4.23 -0.20
N HIS A 24 14.51 -3.47 0.90
CA HIS A 24 13.51 -3.72 1.93
C HIS A 24 12.08 -3.41 1.46
N LEU A 25 11.93 -2.39 0.60
CA LEU A 25 10.63 -2.06 0.02
C LEU A 25 10.22 -3.12 -1.02
N GLU A 26 11.13 -3.59 -1.85
CA GLU A 26 10.90 -4.69 -2.82
C GLU A 26 10.50 -5.98 -2.09
N ALA A 27 11.19 -6.32 -0.99
CA ALA A 27 10.83 -7.47 -0.16
C ALA A 27 9.44 -7.30 0.49
N ALA A 28 9.09 -6.09 0.95
CA ALA A 28 7.76 -5.81 1.49
C ALA A 28 6.68 -5.96 0.41
N VAL A 29 6.91 -5.45 -0.80
CA VAL A 29 6.01 -5.63 -1.95
C VAL A 29 5.76 -7.11 -2.22
N ALA A 30 6.82 -7.91 -2.33
CA ALA A 30 6.70 -9.36 -2.56
C ALA A 30 5.93 -10.06 -1.43
N ALA A 31 6.20 -9.71 -0.18
CA ALA A 31 5.51 -10.29 0.98
C ALA A 31 4.01 -9.95 1.00
N TYR A 32 3.64 -8.69 0.72
CA TYR A 32 2.24 -8.30 0.66
C TYR A 32 1.51 -8.93 -0.53
N GLN A 33 2.15 -9.04 -1.69
CA GLN A 33 1.58 -9.75 -2.85
C GLN A 33 1.33 -11.24 -2.54
N ALA A 34 2.27 -11.91 -1.87
CA ALA A 34 2.08 -13.28 -1.42
C ALA A 34 0.94 -13.39 -0.39
N ALA A 35 0.85 -12.45 0.56
CA ALA A 35 -0.25 -12.42 1.52
C ALA A 35 -1.62 -12.25 0.84
N LEU A 36 -1.71 -11.44 -0.23
CA LEU A 36 -2.94 -11.23 -1.00
C LEU A 36 -3.38 -12.45 -1.82
N GLN A 37 -2.54 -13.48 -1.98
CA GLN A 37 -2.97 -14.76 -2.55
C GLN A 37 -3.86 -15.54 -1.57
N GLU A 38 -3.61 -15.39 -0.26
CA GLU A 38 -4.34 -16.09 0.80
C GLU A 38 -5.47 -15.23 1.39
N LEU A 39 -5.16 -13.95 1.63
CA LEU A 39 -6.09 -12.94 2.07
C LEU A 39 -6.81 -12.43 0.82
N THR A 40 -8.03 -12.90 0.57
CA THR A 40 -8.84 -12.47 -0.58
C THR A 40 -9.93 -11.49 -0.14
N ARG A 41 -10.35 -10.57 -1.02
CA ARG A 41 -11.44 -9.61 -0.78
C ARG A 41 -12.71 -10.27 -0.23
N ASP A 42 -13.08 -11.45 -0.73
CA ASP A 42 -14.33 -12.12 -0.34
C ASP A 42 -14.27 -12.79 1.04
N ARG A 43 -13.10 -13.30 1.44
CA ARG A 43 -12.91 -14.04 2.69
C ARG A 43 -12.68 -13.12 3.88
N VAL A 44 -11.83 -12.11 3.69
CA VAL A 44 -11.34 -11.23 4.76
C VAL A 44 -11.19 -9.80 4.23
N PRO A 45 -12.30 -9.13 3.88
CA PRO A 45 -12.27 -7.86 3.12
C PRO A 45 -11.45 -6.77 3.81
N LEU A 46 -11.56 -6.62 5.13
CA LEU A 46 -10.81 -5.60 5.86
C LEU A 46 -9.31 -5.90 5.91
N ASP A 47 -8.91 -7.14 6.18
CA ASP A 47 -7.49 -7.53 6.19
C ASP A 47 -6.87 -7.43 4.79
N TRP A 48 -7.66 -7.76 3.75
CA TRP A 48 -7.29 -7.54 2.36
C TRP A 48 -7.05 -6.04 2.10
N ALA A 49 -7.97 -5.16 2.49
CA ALA A 49 -7.84 -3.71 2.32
C ALA A 49 -6.64 -3.13 3.07
N TYR A 50 -6.37 -3.61 4.29
CA TYR A 50 -5.18 -3.23 5.05
C TYR A 50 -3.88 -3.65 4.34
N THR A 51 -3.86 -4.87 3.82
CA THR A 51 -2.70 -5.39 3.08
C THR A 51 -2.48 -4.62 1.79
N GLN A 52 -3.55 -4.30 1.06
CA GLN A 52 -3.52 -3.43 -0.13
C GLN A 52 -3.00 -2.01 0.19
N THR A 53 -3.42 -1.44 1.32
CA THR A 53 -2.95 -0.12 1.78
C THR A 53 -1.43 -0.12 2.02
N ASN A 54 -0.92 -1.17 2.65
CA ASN A 54 0.51 -1.29 2.93
C ASN A 54 1.33 -1.54 1.66
N LEU A 55 0.81 -2.37 0.75
CA LEU A 55 1.40 -2.60 -0.57
C LEU A 55 1.48 -1.29 -1.38
N ALA A 56 0.40 -0.51 -1.41
CA ALA A 56 0.36 0.79 -2.08
C ALA A 56 1.42 1.75 -1.52
N ASN A 57 1.57 1.84 -0.20
CA ASN A 57 2.58 2.71 0.41
C ASN A 57 4.02 2.29 0.07
N ALA A 58 4.30 0.97 0.05
CA ALA A 58 5.62 0.44 -0.32
C ALA A 58 5.94 0.72 -1.80
N LEU A 59 4.96 0.52 -2.69
CA LEU A 59 5.10 0.84 -4.11
C LEU A 59 5.28 2.33 -4.38
N ALA A 60 4.53 3.20 -3.71
CA ALA A 60 4.72 4.65 -3.84
C ALA A 60 6.12 5.09 -3.38
N SER A 61 6.62 4.51 -2.28
CA SER A 61 7.98 4.79 -1.80
C SER A 61 9.05 4.31 -2.78
N LEU A 62 8.84 3.17 -3.46
CA LEU A 62 9.72 2.70 -4.54
C LEU A 62 9.66 3.62 -5.75
N ALA A 63 8.45 3.98 -6.17
CA ALA A 63 8.18 4.84 -7.30
C ALA A 63 8.86 6.20 -7.16
N GLU A 64 8.81 6.83 -5.97
CA GLU A 64 9.53 8.08 -5.70
C GLU A 64 11.06 7.92 -5.80
N ARG A 65 11.61 6.84 -5.22
CA ARG A 65 13.06 6.58 -5.22
C ARG A 65 13.61 6.26 -6.60
N GLN A 66 12.84 5.51 -7.38
CA GLN A 66 13.22 5.04 -8.72
C GLN A 66 12.71 5.97 -9.83
N LYS A 67 11.91 6.99 -9.50
CA LYS A 67 11.18 7.86 -10.44
C LYS A 67 10.33 7.07 -11.43
N SER A 68 9.67 6.03 -10.94
CA SER A 68 8.86 5.09 -11.73
C SER A 68 7.39 5.50 -11.71
N ALA A 69 6.90 6.09 -12.80
CA ALA A 69 5.48 6.39 -12.95
C ALA A 69 4.63 5.12 -12.95
N GLU A 70 5.13 4.02 -13.53
CA GLU A 70 4.44 2.72 -13.56
C GLU A 70 4.17 2.18 -12.14
N ASP A 71 5.16 2.25 -11.24
CA ASP A 71 4.97 1.78 -9.87
C ASP A 71 4.07 2.72 -9.06
N MET A 72 4.05 4.01 -9.39
CA MET A 72 3.10 4.97 -8.81
C MET A 72 1.66 4.66 -9.25
N GLU A 73 1.44 4.33 -10.53
CA GLU A 73 0.13 3.90 -11.04
C GLU A 73 -0.37 2.63 -10.33
N LYS A 74 0.51 1.65 -10.13
CA LYS A 74 0.19 0.44 -9.34
C LYS A 74 -0.19 0.80 -7.90
N ALA A 75 0.56 1.70 -7.26
CA ALA A 75 0.27 2.15 -5.90
C ALA A 75 -1.13 2.79 -5.79
N ILE A 76 -1.48 3.67 -6.74
CA ILE A 76 -2.80 4.31 -6.84
C ILE A 76 -3.90 3.25 -6.98
N ALA A 77 -3.71 2.27 -7.87
CA ALA A 77 -4.69 1.20 -8.08
C ALA A 77 -4.95 0.40 -6.79
N TYR A 78 -3.90 0.01 -6.07
CA TYR A 78 -4.03 -0.73 -4.82
C TYR A 78 -4.66 0.11 -3.70
N MET A 79 -4.33 1.40 -3.60
CA MET A 79 -4.92 2.31 -2.63
C MET A 79 -6.41 2.56 -2.90
N GLY A 80 -6.80 2.75 -4.17
CA GLY A 80 -8.19 2.90 -4.58
C GLY A 80 -9.03 1.66 -4.24
N ALA A 81 -8.49 0.48 -4.52
CA ALA A 81 -9.15 -0.78 -4.19
C ALA A 81 -9.35 -0.97 -2.67
N ALA A 82 -8.38 -0.54 -1.84
CA ALA A 82 -8.53 -0.53 -0.39
C ALA A 82 -9.60 0.49 0.08
N ALA A 83 -9.60 1.69 -0.49
CA ALA A 83 -10.55 2.75 -0.17
C ALA A 83 -12.00 2.33 -0.46
N GLU A 84 -12.26 1.62 -1.57
CA GLU A 84 -13.57 1.04 -1.86
C GLU A 84 -14.07 0.13 -0.75
N VAL A 85 -13.19 -0.74 -0.23
CA VAL A 85 -13.56 -1.67 0.84
C VAL A 85 -13.78 -0.93 2.16
N TYR A 86 -12.97 0.08 2.47
CA TYR A 86 -13.23 0.93 3.64
C TYR A 86 -14.56 1.68 3.53
N GLN A 87 -14.92 2.14 2.33
CA GLN A 87 -16.21 2.76 2.08
C GLN A 87 -17.36 1.77 2.25
N GLN A 88 -17.27 0.59 1.64
CA GLN A 88 -18.29 -0.47 1.71
C GLN A 88 -18.51 -0.99 3.14
N SER A 89 -17.43 -1.05 3.93
CA SER A 89 -17.49 -1.49 5.33
C SER A 89 -17.91 -0.39 6.31
N GLY A 90 -18.10 0.85 5.84
CA GLY A 90 -18.41 1.99 6.70
C GLY A 90 -17.25 2.38 7.62
N ASN A 91 -16.01 2.02 7.28
CA ASN A 91 -14.83 2.32 8.07
C ASN A 91 -14.46 3.80 7.98
N THR A 92 -14.95 4.58 8.95
CA THR A 92 -14.78 6.03 9.00
C THR A 92 -13.37 6.48 9.40
N TYR A 93 -12.55 5.58 9.96
CA TYR A 93 -11.18 5.91 10.36
C TYR A 93 -10.20 5.81 9.20
N TRP A 94 -10.23 4.69 8.46
CA TRP A 94 -9.25 4.43 7.41
C TRP A 94 -9.62 5.05 6.06
N LEU A 95 -10.91 5.24 5.77
CA LEU A 95 -11.35 5.81 4.50
C LEU A 95 -10.76 7.23 4.23
N PRO A 96 -10.79 8.20 5.16
CA PRO A 96 -10.20 9.51 4.91
C PRO A 96 -8.69 9.45 4.70
N ILE A 97 -7.99 8.60 5.47
CA ILE A 97 -6.54 8.42 5.38
C ILE A 97 -6.16 7.82 4.02
N ALA A 98 -6.90 6.81 3.56
CA ALA A 98 -6.68 6.19 2.26
C ALA A 98 -6.90 7.20 1.11
N ASN A 99 -7.96 7.99 1.18
CA ASN A 99 -8.25 9.02 0.17
C ASN A 99 -7.20 10.14 0.15
N GLU A 100 -6.71 10.58 1.31
CA GLU A 100 -5.63 11.56 1.38
C GLU A 100 -4.34 11.02 0.75
N ARG A 101 -3.98 9.77 1.05
CA ARG A 101 -2.81 9.11 0.47
C ARG A 101 -2.95 8.93 -1.04
N LEU A 102 -4.14 8.51 -1.51
CA LEU A 102 -4.45 8.38 -2.94
C LEU A 102 -4.25 9.71 -3.67
N ALA A 103 -4.80 10.81 -3.15
CA ALA A 103 -4.64 12.14 -3.75
C ALA A 103 -3.18 12.60 -3.81
N LYS A 104 -2.36 12.27 -2.79
CA LYS A 104 -0.91 12.54 -2.81
C LYS A 104 -0.20 11.73 -3.89
N MET A 105 -0.52 10.45 -4.03
CA MET A 105 0.07 9.58 -5.06
C MET A 105 -0.28 10.07 -6.47
N GLU A 106 -1.53 10.47 -6.71
CA GLU A 106 -1.96 11.04 -7.99
C GLU A 106 -1.22 12.34 -8.33
N ALA A 107 -1.02 13.22 -7.34
CA ALA A 107 -0.25 14.45 -7.53
C ALA A 107 1.24 14.17 -7.86
N GLU A 108 1.83 13.14 -7.26
CA GLU A 108 3.20 12.73 -7.54
C GLU A 108 3.34 12.06 -8.92
N LEU A 109 2.37 11.23 -9.33
CA LEU A 109 2.33 10.65 -10.67
C LEU A 109 2.39 11.75 -11.75
N LEU A 110 1.62 12.84 -11.58
CA LEU A 110 1.65 14.01 -12.47
C LEU A 110 3.01 14.73 -12.48
N ARG A 111 3.83 14.58 -11.44
CA ARG A 111 5.21 15.11 -11.42
C ARG A 111 6.17 14.18 -12.15
N LEU A 112 6.01 12.87 -11.99
CA LEU A 112 6.86 11.86 -12.63
C LEU A 112 6.64 11.75 -14.15
N GLY A 113 5.44 12.03 -14.64
CA GLY A 113 5.10 12.02 -16.07
C GLY A 113 5.47 13.30 -16.85
N ARG A 114 6.16 14.27 -16.21
CA ARG A 114 6.56 15.54 -16.83
C ARG A 114 8.03 15.56 -17.25
#